data_AF-A0A1Q9YHH1-F1
#
_entry.id   AF-A0A1Q9YHH1-F1
#
_cell.length_a   1.000
_cell.length_b   1.000
_cell.length_c   1.000
_cell.angle_alpha   90.00
_cell.angle_beta   90.00
_cell.angle_gamma   90.00
#
_symmetry.space_group_name_H-M   'P 1'
#
loop_
_entity.id
_entity.type
_entity.pdbx_description
1 polymer ?
#
loop_
_entity_poly.entity_id
_entity_poly.type
_entity_poly.pdbx_seq_one_letter_code
_entity_poly.pdbx_strand_id
1 'polypeptide(L)'
;MGARLVVSIEKGGIEICNVYFHWSANTLDAYREMQKLTDIIETSEKTDPVLAIIYGLAKNGGGLTPEDEEFAKRRWPDEDIPIAKNRNEGLVAVSAEQIAYSERWAEGTSTIYLDNHTCINQLYNYYDSWQEMKLVYQLNDYDWQKDWDEAHFSNFSMVKWLGKPVPWAHLDDAISEIDDSLEYRNESGNLFFFEEC
;
A
#
# COMPACT_ATOMS: atom_id res chain seq x y z
N MET A 1 -11.35 -13.58 -0.34
CA MET A 1 -10.71 -13.55 0.99
C MET A 1 -9.53 -12.63 0.80
N GLY A 2 -9.36 -11.57 1.61
CA GLY A 2 -8.31 -10.58 1.31
C GLY A 2 -6.89 -11.12 1.59
N ALA A 3 -5.88 -10.43 1.11
CA ALA A 3 -4.49 -10.66 1.48
C ALA A 3 -3.97 -9.61 2.46
N ARG A 4 -2.83 -9.90 3.08
CA ARG A 4 -2.21 -9.10 4.14
C ARG A 4 -1.35 -7.97 3.57
N LEU A 5 -1.72 -6.73 3.87
CA LEU A 5 -0.97 -5.53 3.47
C LEU A 5 -0.08 -5.06 4.62
N VAL A 6 1.14 -4.64 4.28
CA VAL A 6 2.00 -3.85 5.16
C VAL A 6 2.30 -2.52 4.49
N VAL A 7 1.99 -1.42 5.19
CA VAL A 7 2.33 -0.06 4.75
C VAL A 7 3.47 0.47 5.61
N SER A 8 4.64 0.64 5.00
CA SER A 8 5.81 1.25 5.62
C SER A 8 5.69 2.77 5.66
N ILE A 9 6.06 3.39 6.78
CA ILE A 9 6.12 4.85 6.93
C ILE A 9 7.57 5.28 7.04
N GLU A 10 8.05 6.08 6.10
CA GLU A 10 9.45 6.48 6.00
C GLU A 10 9.67 7.97 6.23
N LYS A 11 10.75 8.30 6.96
CA LYS A 11 11.23 9.67 7.18
C LYS A 11 12.75 9.70 7.25
N GLY A 12 13.40 10.58 6.50
CA GLY A 12 14.86 10.65 6.41
C GLY A 12 15.50 9.39 5.83
N GLY A 13 14.78 8.66 4.95
CA GLY A 13 15.22 7.38 4.39
C GLY A 13 15.26 6.23 5.40
N ILE A 14 14.55 6.35 6.52
CA ILE A 14 14.44 5.31 7.55
C ILE A 14 12.96 5.01 7.75
N GLU A 15 12.62 3.73 7.82
CA GLU A 15 11.29 3.28 8.25
C GLU A 15 11.12 3.53 9.75
N ILE A 16 10.16 4.39 10.10
CA ILE A 16 9.91 4.81 11.48
C ILE A 16 8.80 3.99 12.16
N CYS A 17 7.92 3.39 11.37
CA CYS A 17 6.92 2.40 11.75
C CYS A 17 6.37 1.71 10.49
N ASN A 18 5.67 0.59 10.68
CA ASN A 18 4.80 0.05 9.64
C ASN A 18 3.40 -0.26 10.19
N VAL A 19 2.44 -0.34 9.28
CA VAL A 19 1.04 -0.63 9.59
C VAL A 19 0.60 -1.88 8.86
N TYR A 20 0.25 -2.91 9.60
CA TYR A 20 -0.27 -4.17 9.07
C TYR A 20 -1.81 -4.12 8.98
N PHE A 21 -2.36 -4.48 7.82
CA PHE A 21 -3.79 -4.65 7.57
C PHE A 21 -4.07 -6.09 7.14
N HIS A 22 -5.07 -6.70 7.76
CA HIS A 22 -5.31 -8.13 7.56
C HIS A 22 -5.84 -8.47 6.16
N TRP A 23 -6.66 -7.61 5.54
CA TRP A 23 -7.42 -7.91 4.31
C TRP A 23 -7.36 -6.82 3.24
N SER A 24 -6.28 -6.04 3.19
CA SER A 24 -6.18 -4.86 2.31
C SER A 24 -5.08 -4.96 1.24
N ALA A 25 -4.46 -6.13 1.03
CA ALA A 25 -3.46 -6.31 -0.03
C ALA A 25 -4.10 -6.61 -1.39
N ASN A 26 -4.89 -5.66 -1.87
CA ASN A 26 -5.19 -5.49 -3.28
C ASN A 26 -4.95 -4.03 -3.66
N THR A 27 -4.81 -3.75 -4.95
CA THR A 27 -4.37 -2.44 -5.42
C THR A 27 -5.23 -1.29 -4.93
N LEU A 28 -6.56 -1.41 -5.05
CA LEU A 28 -7.49 -0.35 -4.69
C LEU A 28 -7.54 -0.13 -3.18
N ASP A 29 -7.65 -1.20 -2.40
CA ASP A 29 -7.72 -1.09 -0.95
C ASP A 29 -6.39 -0.63 -0.35
N ALA A 30 -5.24 -1.00 -0.92
CA ALA A 30 -3.95 -0.46 -0.50
C ALA A 30 -3.85 1.05 -0.70
N TYR A 31 -4.36 1.60 -1.81
CA TYR A 31 -4.46 3.04 -1.98
C TYR A 31 -5.37 3.69 -0.95
N ARG A 32 -6.52 3.08 -0.64
CA ARG A 32 -7.44 3.58 0.38
C ARG A 32 -6.82 3.58 1.78
N GLU A 33 -6.09 2.52 2.13
CA GLU A 33 -5.37 2.50 3.42
C GLU A 33 -4.26 3.55 3.47
N MET A 34 -3.53 3.76 2.36
CA MET A 34 -2.55 4.84 2.31
C MET A 34 -3.20 6.22 2.46
N GLN A 35 -4.31 6.49 1.76
CA GLN A 35 -5.07 7.73 1.91
C GLN A 35 -5.55 7.93 3.35
N LYS A 36 -6.13 6.89 3.96
CA LYS A 36 -6.54 6.92 5.36
C LYS A 36 -5.39 7.32 6.30
N LEU A 37 -4.20 6.76 6.07
CA LEU A 37 -3.02 7.07 6.88
C LEU A 37 -2.50 8.48 6.65
N THR A 38 -2.44 8.96 5.40
CA THR A 38 -2.01 10.33 5.10
C THR A 38 -2.98 11.36 5.67
N ASP A 39 -4.28 11.13 5.56
CA ASP A 39 -5.31 12.01 6.12
C ASP A 39 -5.20 12.10 7.65
N ILE A 40 -4.93 10.96 8.32
CA ILE A 40 -4.67 10.94 9.76
C ILE A 40 -3.45 11.80 10.09
N ILE A 41 -2.35 11.68 9.33
CA ILE A 41 -1.14 12.47 9.57
C ILE A 41 -1.39 13.96 9.37
N GLU A 42 -2.06 14.36 8.28
CA GLU A 42 -2.28 15.78 7.94
C GLU A 42 -3.26 16.48 8.87
N THR A 43 -4.24 15.76 9.42
CA THR A 43 -5.30 16.35 10.26
C THR A 43 -5.05 16.21 11.75
N SER A 44 -4.00 15.48 12.16
CA SER A 44 -3.69 15.24 13.56
C SER A 44 -3.05 16.46 14.23
N GLU A 45 -3.40 16.69 15.51
CA GLU A 45 -2.73 17.66 16.37
C GLU A 45 -1.40 17.12 16.94
N LYS A 46 -1.11 15.82 16.78
CA LYS A 46 0.14 15.20 17.23
C LYS A 46 1.28 15.60 16.28
N THR A 47 2.38 16.08 16.87
CA THR A 47 3.60 16.44 16.12
C THR A 47 4.41 15.23 15.66
N ASP A 48 4.36 14.12 16.41
CA ASP A 48 4.96 12.85 16.01
C ASP A 48 3.98 12.10 15.07
N PRO A 49 4.36 11.84 13.80
CA PRO A 49 3.49 11.17 12.84
C PRO A 49 3.13 9.74 13.26
N VAL A 50 4.00 9.05 14.00
CA VAL A 50 3.70 7.69 14.49
C VAL A 50 2.61 7.74 15.55
N LEU A 51 2.67 8.72 16.46
CA LEU A 51 1.57 8.95 17.41
C LEU A 51 0.28 9.34 16.69
N ALA A 52 0.36 10.21 15.67
CA ALA A 52 -0.80 10.59 14.86
C ALA A 52 -1.49 9.34 14.29
N ILE A 53 -0.73 8.44 13.67
CA ILE A 53 -1.23 7.18 13.11
C ILE A 53 -1.87 6.31 14.20
N ILE A 54 -1.16 6.04 15.31
CA ILE A 54 -1.66 5.17 16.38
C ILE A 54 -3.00 5.71 16.92
N TYR A 55 -3.07 6.98 17.29
CA TYR A 55 -4.29 7.59 17.84
C TYR A 55 -5.40 7.72 16.78
N GLY A 56 -5.05 7.98 15.52
CA GLY A 56 -6.00 8.05 14.42
C GLY A 56 -6.70 6.71 14.17
N LEU A 57 -5.92 5.62 14.05
CA LEU A 57 -6.43 4.26 13.84
C LEU A 57 -7.20 3.72 15.05
N ALA A 58 -6.80 4.12 16.27
CA ALA A 58 -7.47 3.71 17.51
C ALA A 58 -8.96 4.09 17.56
N LYS A 59 -9.38 5.13 16.83
CA LYS A 59 -10.79 5.53 16.71
C LYS A 59 -11.68 4.43 16.14
N ASN A 60 -11.12 3.54 15.33
CA ASN A 60 -11.83 2.41 14.70
C ASN A 60 -11.41 1.04 15.28
N GLY A 61 -10.46 1.01 16.21
CA GLY A 61 -9.98 -0.23 16.84
C GLY A 61 -8.63 -0.73 16.35
N GLY A 62 -7.95 0.00 15.45
CA GLY A 62 -6.53 -0.19 15.19
C GLY A 62 -5.67 0.37 16.33
N GLY A 63 -4.36 0.51 16.12
CA GLY A 63 -3.46 1.11 17.11
C GLY A 63 -2.14 0.36 17.23
N LEU A 64 -1.43 0.53 18.35
CA LEU A 64 -0.14 -0.12 18.59
C LEU A 64 -0.30 -1.64 18.75
N THR A 65 0.63 -2.41 18.20
CA THR A 65 0.71 -3.85 18.51
C THR A 65 1.06 -4.08 19.99
N PRO A 66 0.40 -5.00 20.70
CA PRO A 66 0.65 -5.25 22.12
C PRO A 66 2.12 -5.52 22.46
N GLU A 67 2.85 -6.16 21.56
CA GLU A 67 4.25 -6.54 21.70
C GLU A 67 5.19 -5.33 21.81
N ASP A 68 4.77 -4.16 21.30
CA ASP A 68 5.54 -2.92 21.34
C ASP A 68 5.21 -2.01 22.53
N GLU A 69 4.32 -2.41 23.44
CA GLU A 69 3.88 -1.58 24.57
C GLU A 69 5.07 -1.05 25.40
N GLU A 70 6.03 -1.91 25.73
CA GLU A 70 7.22 -1.53 26.51
C GLU A 70 8.17 -0.62 25.72
N PHE A 71 8.23 -0.77 24.40
CA PHE A 71 9.00 0.14 23.55
C PHE A 71 8.35 1.52 23.52
N ALA A 72 7.02 1.55 23.36
CA ALA A 72 6.24 2.78 23.31
C ALA A 72 6.32 3.57 24.64
N LYS A 73 6.24 2.90 25.80
CA LYS A 73 6.43 3.54 27.13
C LYS A 73 7.79 4.22 27.29
N ARG A 74 8.84 3.69 26.65
CA ARG A 74 10.17 4.33 26.69
C ARG A 74 10.28 5.50 25.71
N ARG A 75 9.65 5.38 24.54
CA ARG A 75 9.71 6.40 23.48
C ARG A 75 8.81 7.60 23.77
N TRP A 76 7.63 7.37 24.33
CA TRP A 76 6.62 8.38 24.66
C TRP A 76 6.12 8.17 26.10
N PRO A 77 6.95 8.46 27.11
CA PRO A 77 6.64 8.14 28.52
C PRO A 77 5.43 8.89 29.09
N ASP A 78 5.04 10.01 28.48
CA ASP A 78 3.92 10.85 28.93
C ASP A 78 2.62 10.59 28.16
N GLU A 79 2.59 9.60 27.27
CA GLU A 79 1.43 9.28 26.42
C GLU A 79 0.78 7.95 26.86
N ASP A 80 -0.55 7.93 26.92
CA ASP A 80 -1.32 6.69 27.12
C ASP A 80 -1.63 6.06 25.76
N ILE A 81 -0.70 5.22 25.29
CA ILE A 81 -0.67 4.72 23.91
C ILE A 81 -1.76 3.66 23.68
N PRO A 82 -2.72 3.89 22.76
CA PRO A 82 -3.77 2.92 22.47
C PRO A 82 -3.22 1.62 21.85
N ILE A 83 -3.54 0.49 22.49
CA ILE A 83 -3.29 -0.85 21.94
C ILE A 83 -4.42 -1.24 20.99
N ALA A 84 -4.05 -1.81 19.85
CA ALA A 84 -4.99 -2.26 18.84
C ALA A 84 -5.91 -3.36 19.37
N LYS A 85 -7.19 -3.30 18.96
CA LYS A 85 -8.22 -4.29 19.26
C LYS A 85 -8.58 -5.14 18.04
N ASN A 86 -8.30 -4.62 16.84
CA ASN A 86 -8.67 -5.22 15.58
C ASN A 86 -7.57 -5.00 14.53
N ARG A 87 -6.98 -6.09 14.06
CA ARG A 87 -5.94 -6.06 13.02
C ARG A 87 -6.44 -5.67 11.62
N ASN A 88 -7.76 -5.72 11.39
CA ASN A 88 -8.33 -5.21 10.14
C ASN A 88 -8.23 -3.69 10.06
N GLU A 89 -8.14 -3.01 11.20
CA GLU A 89 -8.16 -1.54 11.29
C GLU A 89 -6.74 -0.94 11.35
N GLY A 90 -5.71 -1.80 11.28
CA GLY A 90 -4.30 -1.43 11.31
C GLY A 90 -3.61 -1.76 12.63
N LEU A 91 -2.59 -2.63 12.58
CA LEU A 91 -1.64 -2.85 13.67
C LEU A 91 -0.36 -2.06 13.39
N VAL A 92 -0.03 -1.12 14.26
CA VAL A 92 1.17 -0.29 14.14
C VAL A 92 2.31 -0.96 14.90
N ALA A 93 3.38 -1.27 14.19
CA ALA A 93 4.65 -1.70 14.77
C ALA A 93 5.69 -0.58 14.69
N VAL A 94 6.45 -0.40 15.76
CA VAL A 94 7.41 0.70 15.97
C VAL A 94 8.79 0.21 16.41
N SER A 95 8.89 -1.00 16.97
CA SER A 95 10.20 -1.61 17.20
C SER A 95 10.69 -2.34 15.95
N ALA A 96 12.01 -2.42 15.77
CA ALA A 96 12.60 -3.14 14.65
C ALA A 96 12.18 -4.62 14.60
N GLU A 97 11.92 -5.24 15.75
CA GLU A 97 11.46 -6.63 15.83
C GLU A 97 10.03 -6.77 15.28
N GLN A 98 9.11 -5.90 15.70
CA GLN A 98 7.72 -5.98 15.26
C GLN A 98 7.53 -5.48 13.82
N ILE A 99 8.32 -4.50 13.38
CA ILE A 99 8.37 -4.08 11.98
C ILE A 99 8.73 -5.29 11.09
N ALA A 100 9.85 -5.96 11.39
CA ALA A 100 10.28 -7.13 10.64
C ALA A 100 9.32 -8.33 10.78
N TYR A 101 8.59 -8.43 11.90
CA TYR A 101 7.57 -9.44 12.07
C TYR A 101 6.39 -9.21 11.12
N SER A 102 5.86 -7.99 11.06
CA SER A 102 4.76 -7.63 10.15
C SER A 102 5.12 -7.89 8.68
N GLU A 103 6.32 -7.49 8.25
CA GLU A 103 6.81 -7.69 6.87
C GLU A 103 6.85 -9.17 6.45
N ARG A 104 7.20 -10.09 7.35
CA ARG A 104 7.22 -11.53 7.05
C ARG A 104 5.85 -12.10 6.72
N TRP A 105 4.79 -11.42 7.15
CA TRP A 105 3.41 -11.79 6.87
C TRP A 105 2.81 -10.98 5.72
N ALA A 106 3.56 -10.06 5.11
CA ALA A 106 3.08 -9.27 4.00
C ALA A 106 2.89 -10.15 2.77
N GLU A 107 1.70 -10.10 2.19
CA GLU A 107 1.39 -10.58 0.84
C GLU A 107 1.38 -9.39 -0.14
N GLY A 108 1.20 -8.18 0.37
CA GLY A 108 1.35 -6.92 -0.33
C GLY A 108 2.09 -5.88 0.48
N THR A 109 2.83 -5.00 -0.19
CA THR A 109 3.52 -3.89 0.48
C THR A 109 3.22 -2.55 -0.21
N SER A 110 3.32 -1.48 0.57
CA SER A 110 3.23 -0.11 0.10
C SER A 110 4.05 0.80 1.02
N THR A 111 4.39 1.99 0.56
CA THR A 111 5.25 2.91 1.32
C THR A 111 4.69 4.32 1.29
N ILE A 112 4.67 4.98 2.43
CA ILE A 112 4.36 6.41 2.60
C ILE A 112 5.65 7.13 2.97
N TYR A 113 6.04 8.12 2.16
CA TYR A 113 7.23 8.94 2.36
C TYR A 113 6.84 10.31 2.93
N LEU A 114 7.26 10.57 4.16
CA LEU A 114 6.96 11.83 4.87
C LEU A 114 7.80 13.01 4.38
N ASP A 115 8.96 12.80 3.76
CA ASP A 115 9.86 13.90 3.37
C ASP A 115 9.38 14.67 2.14
N ASN A 116 8.70 13.97 1.22
CA ASN A 116 8.22 14.52 -0.05
C ASN A 116 6.71 14.42 -0.23
N HIS A 117 5.99 13.94 0.79
CA HIS A 117 4.55 13.70 0.79
C HIS A 117 4.11 12.87 -0.42
N THR A 118 4.75 11.72 -0.61
CA THR A 118 4.37 10.76 -1.65
C THR A 118 4.08 9.37 -1.08
N CYS A 119 3.37 8.56 -1.86
CA CYS A 119 3.05 7.17 -1.58
C CYS A 119 3.45 6.31 -2.78
N ILE A 120 3.86 5.06 -2.56
CA ILE A 120 4.07 4.06 -3.62
C ILE A 120 3.26 2.82 -3.27
N ASN A 121 2.33 2.44 -4.15
CA ASN A 121 1.66 1.16 -4.10
C ASN A 121 2.44 0.14 -4.94
N GLN A 122 2.73 -1.05 -4.40
CA GLN A 122 3.49 -2.10 -5.09
C GLN A 122 2.63 -3.33 -5.43
N LEU A 123 1.32 -3.27 -5.20
CA LEU A 123 0.37 -4.37 -5.48
C LEU A 123 -0.10 -4.34 -6.93
N TYR A 124 0.73 -4.79 -7.86
CA TYR A 124 0.35 -4.97 -9.26
C TYR A 124 1.34 -5.90 -9.96
N ASN A 125 0.87 -6.57 -11.02
CA ASN A 125 1.73 -7.21 -11.99
C ASN A 125 1.82 -6.35 -13.24
N TYR A 126 2.94 -6.41 -13.96
CA TYR A 126 3.06 -5.68 -15.22
C TYR A 126 3.96 -6.38 -16.25
N TYR A 127 3.73 -6.03 -17.51
CA TYR A 127 4.64 -6.29 -18.63
C TYR A 127 5.05 -4.95 -19.25
N ASP A 128 6.28 -4.85 -19.70
CA ASP A 128 6.81 -3.68 -20.39
C ASP A 128 6.08 -3.43 -21.71
N SER A 129 5.66 -4.50 -22.39
CA SER A 129 4.84 -4.42 -23.61
C SER A 129 4.04 -5.70 -23.87
N TRP A 130 3.09 -5.62 -24.81
CA TRP A 130 2.35 -6.81 -25.24
C TRP A 130 3.24 -7.88 -25.89
N GLN A 131 4.35 -7.49 -26.54
CA GLN A 131 5.30 -8.43 -27.13
C GLN A 131 6.04 -9.21 -26.04
N GLU A 132 6.41 -8.56 -24.94
CA GLU A 132 6.99 -9.24 -23.79
C GLU A 132 5.98 -10.21 -23.18
N MET A 133 4.75 -9.74 -22.92
CA MET A 133 3.67 -10.58 -22.41
C MET A 133 3.49 -11.83 -23.28
N LYS A 134 3.43 -11.67 -24.60
CA LYS A 134 3.33 -12.78 -25.56
C LYS A 134 4.47 -13.78 -25.42
N LEU A 135 5.70 -13.29 -25.31
CA LEU A 135 6.87 -14.15 -25.16
C LEU A 135 6.80 -14.94 -23.85
N VAL A 136 6.44 -14.30 -22.74
CA VAL A 136 6.28 -14.95 -21.43
C VAL A 136 5.23 -16.04 -21.49
N TYR A 137 4.06 -15.76 -22.07
CA TYR A 137 2.97 -16.73 -22.19
C TYR A 137 3.40 -17.95 -23.03
N GLN A 138 4.07 -17.71 -24.16
CA GLN A 138 4.55 -18.79 -25.03
C GLN A 138 5.64 -19.64 -24.37
N LEU A 139 6.54 -19.03 -23.58
CA LEU A 139 7.62 -19.76 -22.89
C LEU A 139 7.10 -20.60 -21.71
N ASN A 140 6.02 -20.18 -21.07
CA ASN A 140 5.44 -20.86 -19.92
C ASN A 140 4.22 -21.74 -20.26
N ASP A 141 3.91 -21.90 -21.55
CA ASP A 141 2.76 -22.66 -22.05
C ASP A 141 1.41 -22.17 -21.47
N TYR A 142 1.28 -20.84 -21.33
CA TYR A 142 0.03 -20.19 -20.93
C TYR A 142 -0.88 -19.96 -22.14
N ASP A 143 -2.19 -19.95 -21.89
CA ASP A 143 -3.21 -19.72 -22.92
C ASP A 143 -3.04 -18.33 -23.54
N TRP A 144 -2.81 -18.27 -24.85
CA TRP A 144 -2.70 -17.03 -25.62
C TRP A 144 -3.84 -16.89 -26.62
N GLN A 145 -4.60 -15.81 -26.53
CA GLN A 145 -5.71 -15.56 -27.45
C GLN A 145 -5.21 -14.91 -28.75
N LYS A 146 -5.79 -15.30 -29.88
CA LYS A 146 -5.33 -14.86 -31.21
C LYS A 146 -5.53 -13.35 -31.42
N ASP A 147 -6.55 -12.79 -30.78
CA ASP A 147 -6.94 -11.38 -30.83
C ASP A 147 -6.24 -10.52 -29.76
N TRP A 148 -5.39 -11.08 -28.92
CA TRP A 148 -4.48 -10.32 -28.06
C TRP A 148 -3.34 -9.73 -28.90
N ASP A 149 -3.66 -8.68 -29.66
CA ASP A 149 -2.72 -7.91 -30.46
C ASP A 149 -2.55 -6.48 -29.91
N GLU A 150 -1.70 -5.68 -30.56
CA GLU A 150 -1.45 -4.30 -30.15
C GLU A 150 -2.72 -3.45 -30.04
N ALA A 151 -3.71 -3.67 -30.92
CA ALA A 151 -4.96 -2.92 -30.92
C ALA A 151 -5.84 -3.31 -29.72
N HIS A 152 -5.85 -4.59 -29.34
CA HIS A 152 -6.51 -5.07 -28.13
C HIS A 152 -5.98 -4.34 -26.89
N PHE A 153 -4.67 -4.39 -26.64
CA PHE A 153 -4.06 -3.79 -25.45
C PHE A 153 -4.10 -2.25 -25.46
N SER A 154 -4.12 -1.63 -26.64
CA SER A 154 -4.26 -0.16 -26.75
C SER A 154 -5.61 0.37 -26.28
N ASN A 155 -6.63 -0.50 -26.18
CA ASN A 155 -7.95 -0.15 -25.66
C ASN A 155 -8.04 -0.20 -24.13
N PHE A 156 -7.00 -0.69 -23.43
CA PHE A 156 -6.98 -0.69 -21.97
C PHE A 156 -7.02 0.74 -21.43
N SER A 157 -7.71 0.90 -20.30
CA SER A 157 -7.80 2.15 -19.55
C SER A 157 -6.41 2.64 -19.18
N MET A 158 -6.19 3.95 -19.33
CA MET A 158 -4.90 4.56 -19.03
C MET A 158 -4.83 4.98 -17.57
N VAL A 159 -3.77 4.54 -16.88
CA VAL A 159 -3.47 4.91 -15.50
C VAL A 159 -2.12 5.62 -15.44
N LYS A 160 -2.03 6.61 -14.56
CA LYS A 160 -0.85 7.43 -14.36
C LYS A 160 0.00 6.93 -13.19
N TRP A 161 -0.67 6.46 -12.15
CA TRP A 161 -0.07 6.34 -10.82
C TRP A 161 0.35 4.93 -10.41
N LEU A 162 -0.15 3.86 -11.07
CA LEU A 162 0.29 2.49 -10.79
C LEU A 162 1.81 2.34 -10.98
N GLY A 163 2.48 1.86 -9.93
CA GLY A 163 3.93 1.69 -9.91
C GLY A 163 4.75 2.97 -9.91
N LYS A 164 4.13 4.12 -9.64
CA LYS A 164 4.78 5.42 -9.56
C LYS A 164 4.54 6.06 -8.19
N PRO A 165 5.45 6.95 -7.74
CA PRO A 165 5.18 7.80 -6.58
C PRO A 165 3.97 8.70 -6.83
N VAL A 166 2.99 8.64 -5.93
CA VAL A 166 1.76 9.43 -5.93
C VAL A 166 1.86 10.49 -4.85
N PRO A 167 1.86 11.79 -5.17
CA PRO A 167 1.73 12.84 -4.15
C PRO A 167 0.44 12.66 -3.36
N TRP A 168 0.45 12.91 -2.05
CA TRP A 168 -0.74 12.69 -1.20
C TRP A 168 -1.98 13.42 -1.71
N ALA A 169 -1.81 14.65 -2.20
CA ALA A 169 -2.86 15.47 -2.78
C ALA A 169 -3.50 14.88 -4.06
N HIS A 170 -2.91 13.84 -4.65
CA HIS A 170 -3.39 13.13 -5.83
C HIS A 170 -3.80 11.68 -5.53
N LEU A 171 -3.94 11.29 -4.27
CA LEU A 171 -4.42 9.94 -3.93
C LEU A 171 -5.87 9.71 -4.38
N ASP A 172 -6.74 10.72 -4.29
CA ASP A 172 -8.09 10.64 -4.86
C ASP A 172 -8.07 10.39 -6.38
N ASP A 173 -7.18 11.09 -7.10
CA ASP A 173 -7.01 10.91 -8.54
C ASP A 173 -6.55 9.48 -8.83
N ALA A 174 -5.52 8.99 -8.13
CA ALA A 174 -5.00 7.63 -8.28
C ALA A 174 -6.04 6.54 -7.95
N ILE A 175 -6.87 6.76 -6.94
CA ILE A 175 -7.98 5.87 -6.60
C ILE A 175 -9.04 5.90 -7.70
N SER A 176 -9.34 7.07 -8.27
CA SER A 176 -10.36 7.23 -9.32
C SER A 176 -9.95 6.65 -10.68
N GLU A 177 -8.64 6.56 -10.94
CA GLU A 177 -8.08 5.91 -12.13
C GLU A 177 -8.29 4.39 -12.11
N ILE A 178 -8.46 3.82 -10.91
CA ILE A 178 -8.70 2.40 -10.70
C ILE A 178 -10.21 2.17 -10.70
N ASP A 179 -10.70 1.48 -11.73
CA ASP A 179 -12.09 1.06 -11.87
C ASP A 179 -12.23 -0.46 -11.68
N ASP A 180 -13.39 -1.01 -12.03
CA ASP A 180 -13.64 -2.46 -11.97
C ASP A 180 -12.88 -3.24 -13.08
N SER A 181 -12.11 -2.56 -13.95
CA SER A 181 -11.18 -3.23 -14.86
C SER A 181 -10.07 -3.89 -14.03
N LEU A 182 -9.67 -5.09 -14.44
CA LEU A 182 -8.50 -5.76 -13.87
C LEU A 182 -7.23 -5.46 -14.68
N GLU A 183 -7.34 -4.66 -15.74
CA GLU A 183 -6.32 -4.50 -16.78
C GLU A 183 -6.18 -3.04 -17.22
N TYR A 184 -4.94 -2.54 -17.25
CA TYR A 184 -4.63 -1.14 -17.50
C TYR A 184 -3.37 -0.98 -18.32
N ARG A 185 -3.13 0.25 -18.79
CA ARG A 185 -1.85 0.65 -19.37
C ARG A 185 -1.41 2.02 -18.89
N ASN A 186 -0.11 2.31 -18.94
CA ASN A 186 0.38 3.68 -18.74
C ASN A 186 0.76 4.36 -20.06
N GLU A 187 1.16 5.63 -19.98
CA GLU A 187 1.62 6.42 -21.15
C GLU A 187 2.84 5.80 -21.87
N SER A 188 3.65 5.01 -21.16
CA SER A 188 4.82 4.32 -21.72
C SER A 188 4.46 3.01 -22.44
N GLY A 189 3.18 2.58 -22.38
CA GLY A 189 2.71 1.34 -22.98
C GLY A 189 2.91 0.10 -22.11
N ASN A 190 3.36 0.25 -20.86
CA ASN A 190 3.40 -0.86 -19.91
C ASN A 190 1.97 -1.30 -19.60
N LEU A 191 1.76 -2.61 -19.50
CA LEU A 191 0.47 -3.24 -19.24
C LEU A 191 0.44 -3.68 -17.79
N PHE A 192 -0.54 -3.21 -17.03
CA PHE A 192 -0.72 -3.54 -15.61
C PHE A 192 -1.91 -4.45 -15.44
N PHE A 193 -1.76 -5.43 -14.57
CA PHE A 193 -2.79 -6.40 -14.23
C PHE A 193 -2.95 -6.40 -12.71
N PHE A 194 -4.18 -6.33 -12.25
CA PHE A 194 -4.46 -6.43 -10.83
C PHE A 194 -4.27 -7.84 -10.33
N GLU A 195 -3.63 -7.93 -9.17
CA GLU A 195 -3.55 -9.16 -8.41
C GLU A 195 -4.74 -9.19 -7.46
N GLU A 196 -5.76 -9.99 -7.81
CA GLU A 196 -6.70 -10.47 -6.80
C GLU A 196 -5.99 -11.56 -6.01
N CYS A 197 -5.40 -11.20 -4.87
CA CYS A 197 -4.84 -12.18 -3.93
C CYS A 197 -5.93 -12.98 -3.19
#